data_AF-A0A7V0Z2K4-F1
#
_entry.id   AF-A0A7V0Z2K4-F1
#
_cell.length_a   1.000
_cell.length_b   1.000
_cell.length_c   1.000
_cell.angle_alpha   90.00
_cell.angle_beta   90.00
_cell.angle_gamma   90.00
#
_symmetry.space_group_name_H-M   'P 1'
#
loop_
_entity.id
_entity.type
_entity.pdbx_description
1 polymer ?
#
loop_
_entity_poly.entity_id
_entity_poly.type
_entity_poly.pdbx_seq_one_letter_code
_entity_poly.pdbx_strand_id
1 'polypeptide(L)'
;MERALERLADQILAFDEASLTSLREKFRLRIEQFDGTKDWERAVIIYSIINAVSLKNTLFNENVMKRERERLLSVRKEKRKGPNLRRVK
;
A
#
# COMPACT_ATOMS: atom_id res chain seq x y z
N MET A 1 3.38 20.18 15.00
CA MET A 1 3.81 19.78 13.64
C MET A 1 3.32 18.38 13.31
N GLU A 2 3.55 17.41 14.19
CA GLU A 2 3.06 16.03 14.09
C GLU A 2 1.56 15.92 13.77
N ARG A 3 0.67 16.51 14.58
CA ARG A 3 -0.79 16.51 14.32
C ARG A 3 -1.21 17.06 12.96
N ALA A 4 -0.42 17.94 12.36
CA ALA A 4 -0.72 18.46 11.03
C ALA A 4 -0.34 17.45 9.95
N LEU A 5 0.78 16.74 10.12
CA LEU A 5 1.19 15.65 9.25
C LEU A 5 0.22 14.46 9.34
N GLU A 6 -0.27 14.13 10.54
CA GLU A 6 -1.31 13.11 10.73
C GLU A 6 -2.59 13.46 9.95
N ARG A 7 -3.08 14.70 10.09
CA ARG A 7 -4.27 15.17 9.34
C ARG A 7 -4.06 15.12 7.83
N LEU A 8 -2.87 15.49 7.36
CA LEU A 8 -2.53 15.39 5.94
C LEU A 8 -2.50 13.93 5.49
N ALA A 9 -1.94 13.03 6.30
CA ALA A 9 -1.92 11.60 6.01
C ALA A 9 -3.35 11.04 5.91
N ASP A 10 -4.24 11.39 6.84
CA ASP A 10 -5.65 10.97 6.79
C ASP A 10 -6.36 11.48 5.53
N GLN A 11 -6.12 12.73 5.14
CA GLN A 11 -6.63 13.29 3.88
C GLN A 11 -6.07 12.55 2.66
N ILE A 12 -4.78 12.22 2.67
CA ILE A 12 -4.13 11.50 1.57
C ILE A 12 -4.66 10.07 1.45
N LEU A 13 -4.93 9.41 2.58
CA LEU A 13 -5.52 8.07 2.61
C LEU A 13 -6.94 8.01 2.06
N ALA A 14 -7.67 9.14 2.05
CA ALA A 14 -9.00 9.22 1.47
C ALA A 14 -9.01 9.32 -0.06
N PHE A 15 -7.87 9.56 -0.72
CA PHE A 15 -7.79 9.61 -2.17
C PHE A 15 -7.77 8.21 -2.80
N ASP A 16 -8.46 8.09 -3.93
CA ASP A 16 -8.46 6.87 -4.73
C ASP A 16 -7.16 6.72 -5.54
N GLU A 17 -6.61 5.50 -5.55
CA GLU A 17 -5.31 5.17 -6.17
C GLU A 17 -5.33 5.36 -7.69
N ALA A 18 -6.46 5.07 -8.35
CA ALA A 18 -6.60 5.28 -9.78
C ALA A 18 -6.44 6.77 -10.13
N SER A 19 -6.97 7.66 -9.28
CA SER A 19 -6.85 9.11 -9.44
C SER A 19 -5.41 9.59 -9.22
N LEU A 20 -4.66 9.00 -8.29
CA LEU A 20 -3.27 9.37 -8.01
C LEU A 20 -2.30 8.92 -9.10
N THR A 21 -2.59 7.80 -9.78
CA THR A 21 -1.73 7.27 -10.84
C THR A 21 -1.62 8.22 -12.03
N SER A 22 -2.73 8.83 -12.45
CA SER A 22 -2.73 9.81 -13.55
C SER A 22 -1.97 11.10 -13.19
N LEU A 23 -2.06 11.55 -11.94
CA LEU A 23 -1.33 12.71 -11.44
C LEU A 23 0.18 12.44 -11.33
N ARG A 24 0.58 11.20 -11.02
CA ARG A 24 1.99 10.81 -10.90
C ARG A 24 2.79 11.16 -12.15
N GLU A 25 2.27 10.83 -13.33
CA GLU A 25 2.96 11.07 -14.60
C GLU A 25 3.09 12.58 -14.89
N LYS A 26 2.03 13.34 -14.62
CA LYS A 26 2.04 14.81 -14.74
C LYS A 26 3.14 15.43 -13.87
N PHE A 27 3.22 15.04 -12.60
CA PHE A 27 4.24 15.57 -11.70
C PHE A 27 5.64 15.05 -12.01
N ARG A 28 5.78 13.81 -12.51
CA ARG A 28 7.07 13.26 -12.98
C ARG A 28 7.68 14.14 -14.07
N LEU A 29 6.90 14.48 -15.10
CA LEU A 29 7.38 15.34 -16.19
C LEU A 29 7.73 16.76 -15.68
N ARG A 30 6.97 17.26 -14.69
CA ARG A 30 7.22 18.57 -14.09
C ARG A 30 8.53 18.64 -13.29
N ILE A 31 8.89 17.57 -12.56
CA ILE A 31 10.12 17.56 -11.75
C ILE A 31 11.38 17.36 -12.58
N GLU A 32 11.28 16.75 -13.77
CA GLU A 32 12.39 16.60 -14.72
C GLU A 32 12.92 17.97 -15.21
N GLN A 33 12.05 18.98 -15.26
CA GLN A 33 12.42 20.36 -15.58
C GLN A 33 12.70 21.14 -14.29
N PHE A 34 13.96 21.11 -13.84
CA PHE A 34 14.39 21.90 -12.69
C PHE A 34 14.40 23.39 -13.03
N ASP A 35 13.66 24.17 -12.24
CA ASP A 35 13.62 25.63 -12.36
C ASP A 35 13.88 26.37 -11.02
N GLY A 36 14.15 25.64 -9.94
CA GLY A 36 14.45 26.20 -8.62
C GLY A 36 13.32 27.00 -7.97
N THR A 37 12.09 26.93 -8.52
CA THR A 37 10.94 27.67 -7.99
C THR A 37 10.25 26.91 -6.86
N LYS A 38 9.49 27.64 -6.03
CA LYS A 38 8.58 27.03 -5.04
C LYS A 38 7.57 26.08 -5.67
N ASP A 39 7.19 26.31 -6.92
CA ASP A 39 6.28 25.42 -7.64
C ASP A 39 6.96 24.09 -7.99
N TRP A 40 8.25 24.10 -8.31
CA TRP A 40 9.02 22.88 -8.48
C TRP A 40 9.17 22.12 -7.16
N GLU A 41 9.51 22.80 -6.06
CA GLU A 41 9.57 22.18 -4.73
C GLU A 41 8.23 21.52 -4.37
N ARG A 42 7.12 22.23 -4.63
CA ARG A 42 5.76 21.71 -4.42
C ARG A 42 5.49 20.48 -5.30
N ALA A 43 5.89 20.49 -6.56
CA ALA A 43 5.74 19.35 -7.47
C ALA A 43 6.49 18.11 -6.95
N VAL A 44 7.70 18.28 -6.43
CA VAL A 44 8.50 17.20 -5.83
C VAL A 44 7.83 16.62 -4.60
N ILE A 45 7.30 17.46 -3.70
CA ILE A 45 6.58 16.99 -2.51
C ILE A 45 5.33 16.21 -2.91
N ILE A 46 4.54 16.72 -3.86
CA ILE A 46 3.33 16.03 -4.35
C ILE A 46 3.69 14.67 -4.98
N TYR A 47 4.70 14.63 -5.84
CA TYR A 47 5.18 13.38 -6.44
C TYR A 47 5.63 12.36 -5.37
N SER A 48 6.32 12.83 -4.33
CA SER A 48 6.78 11.98 -3.23
C SER A 48 5.61 11.41 -2.41
N ILE A 49 4.58 12.22 -2.15
CA ILE A 49 3.35 11.78 -1.48
C ILE A 49 2.66 10.68 -2.31
N ILE A 50 2.50 10.90 -3.62
CA ILE A 50 1.88 9.90 -4.51
C ILE A 50 2.65 8.58 -4.47
N ASN A 51 3.98 8.63 -4.58
CA ASN A 51 4.80 7.42 -4.50
C ASN A 51 4.70 6.72 -3.14
N ALA A 52 4.61 7.48 -2.03
CA ALA A 52 4.43 6.91 -0.71
C ALA A 52 3.09 6.13 -0.59
N VAL A 53 2.02 6.64 -1.19
CA VAL A 53 0.72 5.95 -1.24
C VAL A 53 0.82 4.66 -2.05
N SER A 54 1.42 4.70 -3.25
CA SER A 54 1.62 3.50 -4.08
C SER A 54 2.48 2.45 -3.36
N LEU A 55 3.57 2.87 -2.71
CA LEU A 55 4.42 1.97 -1.93
C LEU A 55 3.65 1.33 -0.76
N LYS A 56 2.86 2.12 -0.01
CA LYS A 56 2.00 1.62 1.06
C LYS A 56 1.02 0.58 0.52
N ASN A 57 0.42 0.81 -0.64
CA ASN A 57 -0.53 -0.12 -1.25
C ASN A 57 0.13 -1.44 -1.67
N THR A 58 1.31 -1.37 -2.29
CA THR A 58 2.12 -2.56 -2.61
C THR A 58 2.41 -3.38 -1.35
N LEU A 59 2.91 -2.73 -0.29
CA LEU A 59 3.20 -3.39 0.98
C LEU A 59 1.95 -3.98 1.65
N PHE A 60 0.82 -3.28 1.57
CA PHE A 60 -0.45 -3.79 2.10
C PHE A 60 -0.89 -5.05 1.36
N ASN A 61 -0.89 -5.02 0.03
CA ASN A 61 -1.27 -6.15 -0.81
C ASN A 61 -0.37 -7.36 -0.59
N GLU A 62 0.95 -7.17 -0.49
CA GLU A 62 1.90 -8.23 -0.16
C GLU A 62 1.58 -8.89 1.19
N ASN A 63 1.32 -8.09 2.21
CA ASN A 63 0.98 -8.59 3.54
C ASN A 63 -0.36 -9.34 3.57
N VAL A 64 -1.38 -8.84 2.84
CA VAL A 64 -2.67 -9.54 2.69
C VAL A 64 -2.48 -10.89 2.00
N MET A 65 -1.73 -10.92 0.90
CA MET A 65 -1.44 -12.16 0.16
C MET A 65 -0.65 -13.18 1.00
N LYS A 66 0.30 -12.70 1.81
CA LYS A 66 1.06 -13.55 2.73
C LYS A 66 0.15 -14.19 3.78
N ARG A 67 -0.72 -13.40 4.41
CA ARG A 67 -1.69 -13.90 5.41
C ARG A 67 -2.65 -14.91 4.81
N GLU A 68 -3.15 -14.67 3.59
CA GLU A 68 -4.04 -15.61 2.92
C GLU A 68 -3.31 -16.92 2.58
N ARG A 69 -2.05 -16.84 2.13
CA ARG A 69 -1.22 -18.03 1.90
C ARG A 69 -1.02 -18.83 3.20
N GLU A 70 -0.72 -18.17 4.31
CA GLU A 70 -0.56 -18.81 5.62
C GLU A 70 -1.86 -19.50 6.07
N ARG A 71 -3.01 -18.84 5.88
CA ARG A 71 -4.33 -19.39 6.15
C ARG A 71 -4.64 -20.63 5.30
N LEU A 72 -4.34 -20.60 4.01
CA LEU A 72 -4.52 -21.76 3.13
C LEU A 72 -3.63 -22.94 3.55
N LEU A 73 -2.41 -22.66 4.00
CA LEU A 73 -1.49 -23.67 4.51
C LEU A 73 -1.96 -24.27 5.84
N SER A 74 -2.55 -23.47 6.75
CA SER A 74 -3.09 -23.97 8.01
C SER A 74 -4.31 -24.88 7.78
N VAL A 75 -5.25 -24.49 6.91
CA VAL A 75 -6.42 -25.31 6.54
C VAL A 75 -5.98 -26.65 5.91
N ARG A 76 -4.96 -26.65 5.05
CA ARG A 76 -4.41 -27.89 4.47
C ARG A 76 -3.78 -28.81 5.52
N LYS A 77 -3.07 -28.25 6.51
CA LYS A 77 -2.49 -29.03 7.62
C LYS A 77 -3.58 -29.65 8.49
N GLU A 78 -4.66 -28.91 8.75
CA GLU A 78 -5.78 -29.39 9.55
C GLU A 78 -6.55 -30.52 8.86
N LYS A 79 -6.82 -30.41 7.55
CA LYS A 79 -7.43 -31.52 6.77
C LYS A 79 -6.58 -32.79 6.72
N ARG A 80 -5.24 -32.69 6.82
CA ARG A 80 -4.33 -33.85 6.85
C ARG A 80 -4.33 -34.56 8.21
N LYS A 81 -4.66 -33.87 9.30
CA LYS A 81 -5.00 -34.49 10.58
C LYS A 81 -6.44 -35.00 10.50
N GLY A 82 -6.66 -36.06 9.72
CA GLY A 82 -7.97 -36.72 9.62
C GLY A 82 -8.53 -37.09 11.01
N PRO A 83 -9.86 -37.26 11.14
CA PRO A 83 -10.47 -37.56 12.43
C PRO A 83 -9.86 -38.83 13.03
N ASN A 84 -9.49 -38.76 14.30
CA ASN A 84 -8.87 -39.86 15.02
C ASN A 84 -9.93 -40.92 15.34
N LEU A 85 -10.33 -41.70 14.34
CA LEU A 85 -11.31 -42.77 14.47
C LEU A 85 -10.65 -43.92 15.23
N ARG A 86 -10.79 -43.92 16.56
CA ARG A 86 -10.41 -45.05 17.41
C ARG A 86 -11.39 -46.19 17.15
N ARG A 87 -10.88 -47.28 16.59
CA ARG A 87 -11.65 -48.51 16.39
C ARG A 87 -11.94 -49.12 17.77
N VAL A 88 -13.19 -49.07 18.20
CA VAL A 88 -13.66 -49.77 19.40
C VAL A 88 -13.73 -51.26 19.05
N LYS A 89 -13.09 -52.09 19.87
CA LYS A 89 -13.06 -53.56 19.74
C LYS A 89 -14.34 -54.16 20.29
#